data_AF-A0A821J3Q2-F1
#
_entry.id   AF-A0A821J3Q2-F1
#
_cell.length_a   1.000
_cell.length_b   1.000
_cell.length_c   1.000
_cell.angle_alpha   90.00
_cell.angle_beta   90.00
_cell.angle_gamma   90.00
#
_symmetry.space_group_name_H-M   'P 1'
#
loop_
_entity.id
_entity.type
_entity.pdbx_description
1 polymer ?
#
loop_
_entity_poly.entity_id
_entity_poly.type
_entity_poly.pdbx_seq_one_letter_code
_entity_poly.pdbx_strand_id
1 'polypeptide(L)' 'MRANVISIEQENKLKEAFSLFDRLGGGVISIQDLAFVIRSIGYQTTPSELESMIREVDRD' A
#
# COMPACT_ATOMS: atom_id res chain seq x y z
N MET A 1 -26.09 -3.36 5.69
CA MET A 1 -24.63 -3.37 5.43
C MET A 1 -24.40 -3.99 4.07
N ARG A 2 -23.85 -3.26 3.10
CA ARG A 2 -23.35 -3.88 1.86
C ARG A 2 -21.98 -4.45 2.20
N ALA A 3 -21.86 -5.76 2.28
CA ALA A 3 -20.55 -6.39 2.21
C ALA A 3 -19.96 -6.03 0.84
N ASN A 4 -18.80 -5.38 0.83
CA ASN A 4 -18.09 -5.08 -0.39
C ASN A 4 -17.50 -6.41 -0.90
N VAL A 5 -18.31 -7.20 -1.61
CA VAL A 5 -17.88 -8.48 -2.16
C VAL A 5 -16.96 -8.17 -3.34
N ILE A 6 -15.67 -8.23 -3.08
CA ILE A 6 -14.63 -8.12 -4.10
C ILE A 6 -14.62 -9.42 -4.89
N SER A 7 -14.59 -9.35 -6.22
CA SER A 7 -14.48 -10.55 -7.05
C SER A 7 -13.10 -11.20 -6.90
N ILE A 8 -12.99 -12.49 -7.20
CA ILE A 8 -11.69 -13.21 -7.20
C ILE A 8 -10.67 -12.50 -8.10
N GLU A 9 -11.12 -11.94 -9.22
CA GLU A 9 -10.27 -11.17 -10.13
C GLU A 9 -9.77 -9.86 -9.49
N GLN A 10 -10.64 -9.14 -8.77
CA GLN A 10 -10.25 -7.94 -8.05
C GLN A 10 -9.31 -8.25 -6.88
N GLU A 11 -9.57 -9.34 -6.14
CA GLU A 11 -8.68 -9.82 -5.08
C GLU A 11 -7.29 -10.16 -5.63
N ASN A 12 -7.22 -10.86 -6.76
CA ASN A 12 -5.93 -11.20 -7.40
C ASN A 12 -5.18 -9.95 -7.86
N LYS A 13 -5.87 -8.98 -8.47
CA LYS A 13 -5.26 -7.69 -8.86
C LYS A 13 -4.76 -6.91 -7.64
N LEU A 14 -5.50 -6.92 -6.54
CA LEU A 14 -5.07 -6.27 -5.29
C LEU A 14 -3.85 -6.98 -4.69
N LYS A 15 -3.80 -8.31 -4.70
CA LYS A 15 -2.62 -9.08 -4.25
C LYS A 15 -1.39 -8.82 -5.11
N GLU A 16 -1.56 -8.79 -6.43
CA GLU A 16 -0.48 -8.47 -7.35
C GLU A 16 0.04 -7.05 -7.10
N ALA A 17 -0.87 -6.07 -7.03
CA ALA A 17 -0.51 -4.70 -6.69
C ALA A 17 0.22 -4.64 -5.34
N PHE A 18 -0.30 -5.30 -4.30
CA PHE A 18 0.32 -5.33 -2.97
C PHE A 18 1.73 -5.89 -3.00
N SER A 19 1.98 -6.95 -3.78
CA SER A 19 3.31 -7.55 -3.94
C SER A 19 4.33 -6.63 -4.62
N LEU A 20 3.88 -5.64 -5.41
CA LEU A 20 4.75 -4.62 -5.97
C LEU A 20 5.22 -3.62 -4.92
N PHE A 21 4.42 -3.41 -3.86
CA PHE A 21 4.77 -2.54 -2.74
C PHE A 21 5.54 -3.28 -1.65
N ASP A 22 5.11 -4.48 -1.21
CA ASP A 22 5.77 -5.28 -0.17
C ASP A 22 7.07 -5.95 -0.67
N ARG A 23 8.10 -5.14 -0.88
CA ARG A 23 9.38 -5.61 -1.44
C ARG A 23 10.19 -6.46 -0.47
N LEU A 24 9.88 -6.38 0.82
CA LEU A 24 10.50 -7.18 1.86
C LEU A 24 9.80 -8.52 2.07
N GLY A 25 8.64 -8.75 1.43
CA GLY A 25 7.90 -10.01 1.48
C GLY A 25 7.35 -10.32 2.87
N GLY A 26 7.08 -9.29 3.67
CA GLY A 26 6.62 -9.40 5.05
C GLY A 26 5.11 -9.55 5.20
N GLY A 27 4.36 -9.44 4.10
CA GLY A 27 2.90 -9.34 4.11
C GLY A 27 2.38 -7.99 4.58
N VAL A 28 3.26 -7.00 4.75
CA VAL A 28 2.95 -5.65 5.25
C VAL A 28 3.68 -4.62 4.40
N ILE A 29 3.00 -3.53 4.02
CA ILE A 29 3.64 -2.41 3.33
C ILE A 29 4.24 -1.49 4.39
N SER A 30 5.57 -1.48 4.48
CA SER A 30 6.25 -0.59 5.42
C SER A 30 6.33 0.85 4.90
N ILE A 31 6.65 1.80 5.79
CA ILE A 31 6.97 3.19 5.40
C ILE A 31 8.07 3.22 4.33
N GLN A 32 9.04 2.32 4.41
CA GLN A 32 10.19 2.26 3.51
C GLN A 32 9.79 1.77 2.11
N ASP A 33 8.84 0.85 2.04
CA ASP A 33 8.25 0.34 0.82
C ASP A 33 7.44 1.41 0.10
N LEU A 34 6.55 2.09 0.84
CA LEU A 34 5.77 3.20 0.32
C LEU A 34 6.68 4.34 -0.16
N ALA A 35 7.69 4.70 0.62
CA ALA A 35 8.66 5.74 0.27
C ALA A 35 9.44 5.41 -1.01
N PHE A 36 9.75 4.13 -1.24
CA PHE A 36 10.45 3.72 -2.44
C PHE A 36 9.58 3.85 -3.68
N VAL A 37 8.33 3.38 -3.62
CA VAL A 37 7.43 3.46 -4.77
C VAL A 37 7.08 4.91 -5.10
N ILE A 38 6.84 5.75 -4.09
CA ILE A 38 6.56 7.17 -4.31
C ILE A 38 7.75 7.89 -4.96
N ARG A 39 8.98 7.56 -4.55
CA ARG A 39 10.18 8.10 -5.21
C ARG A 39 10.38 7.54 -6.62
N SER A 40 10.02 6.29 -6.88
CA SER A 40 10.19 5.69 -8.21
C SER A 40 9.26 6.29 -9.26
N ILE A 41 8.11 6.85 -8.85
CA ILE A 41 7.20 7.62 -9.72
C ILE A 41 7.56 9.11 -9.82
N GLY A 42 8.70 9.53 -9.25
CA GLY A 42 9.22 10.89 -9.35
C GLY A 42 8.69 11.89 -8.31
N TYR A 43 7.91 11.43 -7.33
CA TYR A 43 7.42 12.27 -6.25
C TYR A 43 8.38 12.27 -5.05
N GLN A 44 8.61 13.46 -4.50
CA GLN A 44 9.34 13.63 -3.24
C GLN A 44 8.31 13.71 -2.11
N THR A 45 8.50 12.92 -1.07
CA THR A 45 7.66 12.97 0.13
C THR A 45 8.51 13.04 1.38
N THR A 46 7.97 13.71 2.39
CA THR A 46 8.54 13.77 3.73
C THR A 46 8.16 12.53 4.55
N PRO A 47 8.93 12.21 5.60
CA PRO A 47 8.54 11.14 6.53
C PRO A 47 7.14 11.35 7.13
N SER A 48 6.77 12.59 7.47
CA SER A 48 5.48 12.92 8.05
C SER A 48 4.30 12.66 7.10
N GLU A 49 4.47 12.93 5.80
CA GLU A 49 3.46 12.62 4.78
C GLU A 49 3.28 11.12 4.63
N LEU A 50 4.37 10.36 4.60
CA LEU A 50 4.34 8.90 4.53
C LEU A 50 3.64 8.28 5.76
N GLU A 51 3.94 8.79 6.95
CA GLU A 51 3.25 8.38 8.18
C GLU A 51 1.76 8.70 8.13
N SER A 52 1.38 9.88 7.63
CA SER A 52 -0.02 10.26 7.47
C SER A 52 -0.74 9.32 6.52
N MET A 53 -0.12 8.99 5.38
CA MET A 53 -0.69 8.07 4.40
C MET A 53 -0.95 6.70 5.02
N ILE A 54 0.01 6.13 5.76
CA ILE A 54 -0.19 4.83 6.43
C ILE A 54 -1.28 4.92 7.49
N ARG A 55 -1.26 5.95 8.36
CA ARG A 55 -2.28 6.12 9.42
C ARG A 55 -3.69 6.33 8.88
N GLU A 56 -3.85 6.84 7.67
CA GLU A 56 -5.17 6.97 7.05
C GLU A 56 -5.77 5.63 6.61
N VAL A 57 -4.94 4.67 6.22
CA VAL A 57 -5.39 3.35 5.74
C VAL A 57 -5.38 2.32 6.86
N ASP A 58 -4.45 2.40 7.80
CA ASP A 58 -4.29 1.52 8.97
C ASP A 58 -5.25 1.94 10.11
N ARG A 59 -6.49 2.28 9.74
CA ARG A 59 -7.58 2.61 10.67
C ARG A 59 -8.33 1.34 11.04
N ASP A 60 -7.63 0.38 11.62
CA ASP A 60 -8.18 -0.78 12.33
C ASP A 60 -7.75 -0.76 13.80
#